data_AF-A0A941QPF6-F1
#
_entry.id   AF-A0A941QPF6-F1
#
_cell.length_a   1.000
_cell.length_b   1.000
_cell.length_c   1.000
_cell.angle_alpha   90.00
_cell.angle_beta   90.00
_cell.angle_gamma   90.00
#
_symmetry.space_group_name_H-M   'P 1'
#
loop_
_entity.id
_entity.type
_entity.pdbx_description
1 polymer ?
#
loop_
_entity_poly.entity_id
_entity_poly.type
_entity_poly.pdbx_seq_one_letter_code
_entity_poly.pdbx_strand_id
1 'polypeptide(L)'
;MNRRETKVGLLACFAFLLAFPGAISGGLLIAPLLAFCALLMTPLQPISYRRIEWAWPLIPGMLFLLWTATSFLWSPHDNPEQIPKTVLGIPLYILFAWRVGALEGPWRERALGCLIVFVFAAATMFVFESLTGGHGTISFKIGFENADITDMRGLLHRVSRSLGHGVAVLVLLAGPAAILLWLRGAPRLAFALLALTFIAAMSFGLAVNAIAFVASALVVAFAYFKPRLALPTIFIALAGFVVIMPVFMPSLIAIIPESMLGQLPQSWVWRLEIWEFASDLIVENPWFGYGLDASRELGEGIQVEGYNWDVLPLHPHNAALHIWLETGLVGVILLAASLLAVGDVLGRQTTMSQIEVLALAWVLTSYACLLVFSYGVWQEWHQASLALAIAAVRMLRPEAEAANMLDTDKSDLEKVV
;
A
#
# COMPACT_ATOMS: atom_id res chain seq x y z
N MET A 1 27.63 7.59 19.94
CA MET A 1 26.55 7.01 19.12
C MET A 1 25.76 6.04 19.98
N ASN A 2 24.46 6.25 20.14
CA ASN A 2 23.61 5.43 21.01
C ASN A 2 23.45 4.01 20.44
N ARG A 3 23.77 2.96 21.21
CA ARG A 3 23.70 1.55 20.76
C ARG A 3 22.32 1.17 20.19
N ARG A 4 21.26 1.84 20.64
CA ARG A 4 19.88 1.63 20.16
C ARG A 4 19.62 2.24 18.79
N GLU A 5 20.08 3.47 18.53
CA GLU A 5 20.02 4.09 17.20
C GLU A 5 20.81 3.28 16.17
N THR A 6 21.95 2.72 16.57
CA THR A 6 22.72 1.79 15.72
C THR A 6 21.89 0.58 15.30
N LYS A 7 21.17 -0.05 16.24
CA LYS A 7 20.33 -1.22 15.95
C LYS A 7 19.21 -0.87 14.96
N VAL A 8 18.48 0.22 15.20
CA VAL A 8 17.38 0.65 14.31
C VAL A 8 17.92 1.03 12.94
N GLY A 9 19.03 1.76 12.87
CA GLY A 9 19.67 2.15 11.61
C GLY A 9 20.14 0.95 10.78
N LEU A 10 20.77 -0.05 11.41
CA LEU A 10 21.17 -1.28 10.72
C LEU A 10 19.96 -2.05 10.17
N LEU A 11 18.90 -2.20 10.96
CA LEU A 11 17.67 -2.87 10.55
C LEU A 11 16.94 -2.10 9.44
N ALA A 12 16.98 -0.77 9.44
CA ALA A 12 16.44 0.05 8.36
C ALA A 12 17.19 -0.18 7.05
N CYS A 13 18.53 -0.10 7.06
CA CYS A 13 19.35 -0.40 5.89
C CYS A 13 19.10 -1.81 5.37
N PHE A 14 19.06 -2.80 6.27
CA PHE A 14 18.75 -4.18 5.96
C PHE A 14 17.38 -4.34 5.29
N ALA A 15 16.35 -3.70 5.84
CA ALA A 15 15.00 -3.72 5.29
C ALA A 15 14.92 -3.11 3.89
N PHE A 16 15.52 -1.94 3.65
CA PHE A 16 15.52 -1.32 2.32
C PHE A 16 16.29 -2.16 1.28
N LEU A 17 17.44 -2.73 1.65
CA LEU A 17 18.23 -3.56 0.73
C LEU A 17 17.55 -4.89 0.41
N LEU A 18 16.94 -5.56 1.39
CA LEU A 18 16.24 -6.84 1.17
C LEU A 18 14.81 -6.68 0.63
N ALA A 19 14.23 -5.48 0.71
CA ALA A 19 12.99 -5.17 0.00
C ALA A 19 13.17 -5.25 -1.52
N PHE A 20 14.38 -5.07 -2.05
CA PHE A 20 14.66 -5.21 -3.48
C PHE A 20 14.42 -6.65 -4.01
N PRO A 21 15.08 -7.69 -3.47
CA PRO A 21 14.73 -9.08 -3.81
C PRO A 21 13.25 -9.41 -3.51
N GLY A 22 12.69 -8.82 -2.45
CA GLY A 22 11.27 -8.96 -2.12
C GLY A 22 10.34 -8.41 -3.20
N ALA A 23 10.65 -7.25 -3.78
CA ALA A 23 9.88 -6.66 -4.87
C ALA A 23 9.97 -7.52 -6.14
N ILE A 24 11.16 -8.03 -6.49
CA ILE A 24 11.36 -8.89 -7.66
C ILE A 24 10.57 -10.20 -7.53
N SER A 25 10.50 -10.76 -6.32
CA SER A 25 9.75 -11.99 -6.01
C SER A 25 8.23 -11.76 -5.82
N GLY A 26 7.68 -10.66 -6.37
CA GLY A 26 6.25 -10.37 -6.32
C GLY A 26 5.75 -9.79 -4.99
N GLY A 27 6.64 -9.20 -4.20
CA GLY A 27 6.34 -8.51 -2.94
C GLY A 27 6.36 -9.41 -1.69
N LEU A 28 6.37 -10.73 -1.86
CA LEU A 28 6.08 -11.70 -0.79
C LEU A 28 7.05 -11.64 0.40
N LEU A 29 8.34 -11.33 0.18
CA LEU A 29 9.31 -11.25 1.27
C LEU A 29 9.21 -9.96 2.09
N ILE A 30 8.55 -8.91 1.59
CA ILE A 30 8.54 -7.58 2.22
C ILE A 30 7.82 -7.63 3.57
N ALA A 31 6.66 -8.27 3.62
CA ALA A 31 5.85 -8.37 4.83
C ALA A 31 6.55 -9.11 5.99
N PRO A 32 7.04 -10.35 5.83
CA PRO A 32 7.74 -11.04 6.91
C PRO A 32 9.05 -10.33 7.29
N LEU A 33 9.77 -9.74 6.31
CA LEU A 33 10.99 -8.96 6.56
C LEU A 33 10.71 -7.75 7.47
N LEU A 34 9.68 -6.96 7.17
CA LEU A 34 9.34 -5.78 7.96
C LEU A 34 8.80 -6.14 9.34
N ALA A 35 7.96 -7.18 9.44
CA ALA A 35 7.48 -7.68 10.73
C ALA A 35 8.66 -8.13 11.62
N PHE A 36 9.60 -8.89 11.06
CA PHE A 36 10.81 -9.32 11.75
C PHE A 36 11.68 -8.12 12.20
N CYS A 37 11.91 -7.16 11.32
CA CYS A 37 12.65 -5.94 11.66
C CYS A 37 11.96 -5.15 12.79
N ALA A 38 10.64 -4.99 12.72
CA ALA A 38 9.85 -4.30 13.73
C ALA A 38 9.97 -4.96 15.11
N LEU A 39 9.86 -6.30 15.17
CA LEU A 39 10.03 -7.07 16.40
C LEU A 39 11.42 -6.86 17.00
N LEU A 40 12.48 -6.88 16.18
CA LEU A 40 13.84 -6.62 16.65
C LEU A 40 14.08 -5.17 17.07
N MET A 41 13.23 -4.21 16.68
CA MET A 41 13.34 -2.82 17.11
C MET A 41 12.78 -2.55 18.53
N THR A 42 12.17 -3.56 19.18
CA THR A 42 11.69 -3.51 20.57
C THR A 42 12.85 -3.64 21.59
N PRO A 43 12.76 -3.09 22.83
CA PRO A 43 11.57 -2.56 23.51
C PRO A 43 11.19 -1.13 23.12
N LEU A 44 9.89 -0.83 23.22
CA LEU A 44 9.35 0.54 23.18
C LEU A 44 9.96 1.34 24.32
N GLN A 45 10.49 2.53 24.05
CA GLN A 45 10.69 3.50 25.15
C GLN A 45 9.31 3.77 25.78
N PRO A 46 9.23 3.99 27.11
CA PRO A 46 7.99 4.42 27.72
C PRO A 46 7.47 5.66 26.98
N ILE A 47 6.24 5.56 26.48
CA ILE A 47 5.58 6.64 25.76
C ILE A 47 5.43 7.80 26.74
N SER A 48 6.07 8.94 26.45
CA SER A 48 5.81 10.16 27.21
C SER A 48 4.33 10.50 27.12
N TYR A 49 3.70 10.73 28.29
CA TYR A 49 2.26 11.01 28.45
C TYR A 49 1.74 12.14 27.51
N ARG A 50 2.62 13.08 27.09
CA ARG A 50 2.30 14.13 26.11
C ARG A 50 1.96 13.60 24.70
N ARG A 51 2.23 12.33 24.36
CA ARG A 51 1.92 11.74 23.04
C ARG A 51 0.54 11.06 22.98
N ILE A 52 -0.25 11.09 24.05
CA ILE A 52 -1.56 10.42 24.15
C ILE A 52 -2.63 11.10 23.27
N GLU A 53 -2.47 12.38 22.92
CA GLU A 53 -3.41 13.09 22.01
C GLU A 53 -3.47 12.46 20.60
N TRP A 54 -2.46 11.68 20.21
CA TRP A 54 -2.40 10.93 18.95
C TRP A 54 -3.09 9.57 19.00
N ALA A 55 -3.63 9.16 20.15
CA ALA A 55 -4.22 7.84 20.32
C ALA A 55 -5.67 7.75 19.81
N TRP A 56 -6.44 8.84 19.82
CA TRP A 56 -7.85 8.78 19.43
C TRP A 56 -8.10 8.36 17.97
N PRO A 57 -7.29 8.76 16.95
CA PRO A 57 -7.45 8.27 15.58
C PRO A 57 -7.12 6.79 15.43
N LEU A 58 -6.37 6.22 16.37
CA LEU A 58 -6.04 4.79 16.38
C LEU A 58 -7.21 3.95 16.89
N ILE A 59 -8.12 4.52 17.68
CA ILE A 59 -9.28 3.81 18.24
C ILE A 59 -10.16 3.20 17.13
N PRO A 60 -10.69 3.96 16.14
CA PRO A 60 -11.50 3.36 15.08
C PRO A 60 -10.72 2.34 14.25
N GLY A 61 -9.42 2.56 14.02
CA GLY A 61 -8.56 1.58 13.35
C GLY A 61 -8.38 0.28 14.15
N MET A 62 -8.19 0.36 15.46
CA MET A 62 -8.10 -0.82 16.34
C MET A 62 -9.43 -1.55 16.43
N LEU A 63 -10.55 -0.82 16.52
CA LEU A 63 -11.88 -1.40 16.50
C LEU A 63 -12.17 -2.07 15.15
N PHE A 64 -11.73 -1.48 14.04
CA PHE A 64 -11.82 -2.09 12.72
C PHE A 64 -11.03 -3.40 12.66
N LEU A 65 -9.78 -3.43 13.13
CA LEU A 65 -8.99 -4.67 13.15
C LEU A 65 -9.60 -5.75 14.05
N LEU A 66 -10.13 -5.36 15.22
CA LEU A 66 -10.83 -6.28 16.11
C LEU A 66 -12.12 -6.82 15.46
N TRP A 67 -12.88 -5.95 14.79
CA TRP A 67 -14.07 -6.34 14.05
C TRP A 67 -13.75 -7.33 12.94
N THR A 68 -12.77 -7.02 12.09
CA THR A 68 -12.28 -7.93 11.04
C THR A 68 -11.79 -9.26 11.58
N ALA A 69 -11.10 -9.28 12.73
CA ALA A 69 -10.69 -10.53 13.35
C ALA A 69 -11.88 -11.34 13.89
N THR A 70 -12.86 -10.64 14.47
CA THR A 70 -14.09 -11.24 15.01
C THR A 70 -14.98 -11.77 13.88
N SER A 71 -14.94 -11.15 12.70
CA SER A 71 -15.75 -11.57 11.56
C SER A 71 -15.36 -12.94 11.00
N PHE A 72 -14.17 -13.43 11.32
CA PHE A 72 -13.80 -14.81 11.05
C PHE A 72 -14.75 -15.83 11.73
N LEU A 73 -15.41 -15.48 12.84
CA LEU A 73 -16.32 -16.39 13.56
C LEU A 73 -17.56 -16.80 12.76
N TRP A 74 -17.92 -16.05 11.72
CA TRP A 74 -19.00 -16.39 10.80
C TRP A 74 -18.52 -16.50 9.35
N SER A 75 -17.19 -16.59 9.15
CA SER A 75 -16.63 -16.80 7.83
C SER A 75 -16.90 -18.23 7.35
N PRO A 76 -17.28 -18.45 6.08
CA PRO A 76 -17.27 -19.77 5.47
C PRO A 76 -15.85 -20.30 5.25
N HIS A 77 -14.81 -19.46 5.40
CA HIS A 77 -13.42 -19.85 5.21
C HIS A 77 -12.84 -20.46 6.50
N ASP A 78 -12.33 -21.69 6.42
CA ASP A 78 -11.89 -22.45 7.59
C ASP A 78 -10.42 -22.21 8.01
N ASN A 79 -9.63 -21.42 7.27
CA ASN A 79 -8.23 -21.17 7.60
C ASN A 79 -8.02 -19.85 8.38
N PRO A 80 -7.63 -19.89 9.67
CA PRO A 80 -7.44 -18.68 10.48
C PRO A 80 -6.13 -17.94 10.24
N GLU A 81 -5.27 -18.39 9.30
CA GLU A 81 -3.95 -17.79 9.04
C GLU A 81 -3.99 -16.28 8.76
N GLN A 82 -5.10 -15.78 8.20
CA GLN A 82 -5.25 -14.36 7.87
C GLN A 82 -5.38 -13.47 9.11
N ILE A 83 -5.88 -14.01 10.23
CA ILE A 83 -6.06 -13.28 11.49
C ILE A 83 -4.73 -12.72 12.00
N PRO A 84 -3.69 -13.55 12.32
CA PRO A 84 -2.43 -13.02 12.82
C PRO A 84 -1.70 -12.16 11.78
N LYS A 85 -1.80 -12.49 10.48
CA LYS A 85 -1.22 -11.66 9.39
C LYS A 85 -1.78 -10.24 9.41
N THR A 86 -3.07 -10.08 9.66
CA THR A 86 -3.73 -8.77 9.68
C THR A 86 -3.59 -8.06 11.03
N VAL A 87 -3.95 -8.74 12.12
CA VAL A 87 -4.02 -8.14 13.48
C VAL A 87 -2.64 -7.86 14.06
N LEU A 88 -1.63 -8.70 13.77
CA LEU A 88 -0.25 -8.45 14.22
C LEU A 88 0.58 -7.74 13.17
N GLY A 89 0.39 -8.05 11.89
CA GLY A 89 1.15 -7.45 10.79
C GLY A 89 0.98 -5.94 10.74
N ILE A 90 -0.25 -5.42 10.72
CA ILE A 90 -0.52 -3.98 10.60
C ILE A 90 0.14 -3.17 11.73
N PRO A 91 -0.02 -3.51 13.03
CA PRO A 91 0.70 -2.81 14.10
C PRO A 91 2.22 -2.91 13.99
N LEU A 92 2.77 -4.04 13.57
CA LEU A 92 4.22 -4.20 13.37
C LEU A 92 4.73 -3.34 12.20
N TYR A 93 3.97 -3.22 11.11
CA TYR A 93 4.30 -2.35 9.99
C TYR A 93 4.25 -0.87 10.38
N ILE A 94 3.25 -0.45 11.17
CA ILE A 94 3.18 0.90 11.74
C ILE A 94 4.38 1.15 12.67
N LEU A 95 4.72 0.19 13.52
CA LEU A 95 5.89 0.27 14.41
C LEU A 95 7.18 0.44 13.60
N PHE A 96 7.38 -0.35 12.54
CA PHE A 96 8.52 -0.22 11.64
C PHE A 96 8.60 1.20 11.05
N ALA A 97 7.51 1.68 10.45
CA ALA A 97 7.46 3.01 9.83
C ALA A 97 7.75 4.12 10.84
N TRP A 98 7.22 4.00 12.06
CA TRP A 98 7.45 4.96 13.14
C TRP A 98 8.90 4.97 13.63
N ARG A 99 9.51 3.80 13.83
CA ARG A 99 10.90 3.69 14.34
C ARG A 99 11.93 4.12 13.31
N VAL A 100 11.77 3.70 12.06
CA VAL A 100 12.68 4.07 10.97
C VAL A 100 12.49 5.54 10.59
N GLY A 101 11.25 6.03 10.57
CA GLY A 101 10.93 7.42 10.30
C GLY A 101 11.44 8.42 11.34
N ALA A 102 11.87 7.94 12.52
CA ALA A 102 12.48 8.73 13.59
C ALA A 102 14.01 8.65 13.61
N LEU A 103 14.65 8.04 12.59
CA LEU A 103 16.11 8.03 12.48
C LEU A 103 16.65 9.43 12.20
N GLU A 104 17.77 9.75 12.85
CA GLU A 104 18.49 11.01 12.69
C GLU A 104 19.97 10.75 12.37
N GLY A 105 20.66 11.79 11.90
CA GLY A 105 22.10 11.78 11.66
C GLY A 105 22.58 10.70 10.67
N PRO A 106 23.76 10.10 10.88
CA PRO A 106 24.39 9.19 9.91
C PRO A 106 23.55 7.95 9.56
N TRP A 107 22.72 7.46 10.48
CA TRP A 107 21.87 6.29 10.21
C TRP A 107 20.70 6.62 9.30
N ARG A 108 20.11 7.82 9.44
CA ARG A 108 19.11 8.33 8.50
C ARG A 108 19.69 8.40 7.09
N GLU A 109 20.87 9.01 6.94
CA GLU A 109 21.52 9.17 5.63
C GLU A 109 21.88 7.84 4.97
N ARG A 110 22.33 6.86 5.76
CA ARG A 110 22.59 5.49 5.26
C ARG A 110 21.31 4.80 4.81
N ALA A 111 20.24 4.86 5.60
CA ALA A 111 18.95 4.26 5.24
C ALA A 111 18.37 4.90 3.96
N LEU A 112 18.44 6.23 3.84
CA LEU A 112 18.09 6.95 2.61
C LEU A 112 18.99 6.56 1.42
N GLY A 113 20.28 6.31 1.65
CA GLY A 113 21.18 5.76 0.64
C GLY A 113 20.74 4.36 0.17
N CYS A 114 20.40 3.46 1.09
CA CYS A 114 19.86 2.14 0.78
C CYS A 114 18.54 2.21 0.00
N LEU A 115 17.66 3.16 0.34
CA LEU A 115 16.45 3.43 -0.44
C LEU A 115 16.78 3.80 -1.89
N ILE A 116 17.73 4.72 -2.12
CA ILE A 116 18.14 5.12 -3.47
C ILE A 116 18.71 3.93 -4.26
N VAL A 117 19.58 3.13 -3.63
CA VAL A 117 20.12 1.92 -4.26
C VAL A 117 19.00 0.95 -4.66
N PHE A 118 18.06 0.70 -3.75
CA PHE A 118 16.90 -0.14 -4.03
C PHE A 118 16.10 0.38 -5.23
N VAL A 119 15.60 1.62 -5.20
CA VAL A 119 14.69 2.10 -6.26
C VAL A 119 15.36 2.13 -7.63
N PHE A 120 16.65 2.45 -7.73
CA PHE A 120 17.37 2.40 -9.00
C PHE A 120 17.63 0.97 -9.46
N ALA A 121 17.98 0.06 -8.55
CA ALA A 121 18.17 -1.35 -8.87
C ALA A 121 16.84 -1.98 -9.36
N ALA A 122 15.73 -1.70 -8.68
CA ALA A 122 14.39 -2.12 -9.06
C ALA A 122 13.96 -1.54 -10.40
N ALA A 123 14.06 -0.22 -10.59
CA ALA A 123 13.69 0.43 -11.84
C ALA A 123 14.48 -0.11 -13.03
N THR A 124 15.80 -0.27 -12.87
CA THR A 124 16.66 -0.83 -13.93
C THR A 124 16.30 -2.28 -14.23
N MET A 125 16.08 -3.11 -13.19
CA MET A 125 15.72 -4.51 -13.36
C MET A 125 14.37 -4.68 -14.05
N PHE A 126 13.33 -3.94 -13.66
CA PHE A 126 12.02 -4.05 -14.28
C PHE A 126 12.00 -3.52 -15.71
N VAL A 127 12.73 -2.44 -16.01
CA VAL A 127 12.90 -1.99 -17.41
C VAL A 127 13.65 -3.06 -18.22
N PHE A 128 14.69 -3.67 -17.66
CA PHE A 128 15.41 -4.77 -18.32
C PHE A 128 14.50 -5.99 -18.59
N GLU A 129 13.70 -6.44 -17.62
CA GLU A 129 12.71 -7.50 -17.82
C GLU A 129 11.68 -7.11 -18.88
N SER A 130 11.23 -5.85 -18.91
CA SER A 130 10.33 -5.38 -19.95
C SER A 130 10.95 -5.44 -21.35
N LEU A 131 12.23 -5.08 -21.49
CA LEU A 131 12.94 -5.10 -22.78
C LEU A 131 13.25 -6.52 -23.26
N THR A 132 13.43 -7.45 -22.33
CA THR A 132 13.73 -8.86 -22.61
C THR A 132 12.48 -9.74 -22.65
N GLY A 133 11.28 -9.18 -22.55
CA GLY A 133 10.04 -9.97 -22.54
C GLY A 133 9.86 -10.84 -21.29
N GLY A 134 10.50 -10.50 -20.17
CA GLY A 134 10.39 -11.21 -18.90
C GLY A 134 11.28 -12.45 -18.80
N HIS A 135 12.27 -12.61 -19.68
CA HIS A 135 13.08 -13.83 -19.78
C HIS A 135 13.78 -14.21 -18.47
N GLY A 136 14.24 -13.26 -17.67
CA GLY A 136 14.90 -13.55 -16.39
C GLY A 136 13.93 -14.21 -15.41
N THR A 137 12.75 -13.62 -15.30
CA THR A 137 11.68 -14.12 -14.44
C THR A 137 11.10 -15.44 -14.96
N ILE A 138 10.93 -15.60 -16.28
CA ILE A 138 10.52 -16.88 -16.90
C ILE A 138 11.51 -17.98 -16.55
N SER A 139 12.81 -17.71 -16.74
CA SER A 139 13.88 -18.68 -16.46
C SER A 139 13.90 -19.10 -14.99
N PHE A 140 13.69 -18.14 -14.07
CA PHE A 140 13.59 -18.41 -12.64
C PHE A 140 12.38 -19.31 -12.32
N LYS A 141 11.21 -18.99 -12.88
CA LYS A 141 9.98 -19.77 -12.64
C LYS A 141 10.10 -21.20 -13.16
N ILE A 142 10.71 -21.40 -14.33
CA ILE A 142 10.94 -22.74 -14.87
C ILE A 142 12.00 -23.49 -14.03
N GLY A 143 13.14 -22.87 -13.77
CA GLY A 143 14.30 -23.53 -13.17
C GLY A 143 14.22 -23.75 -11.66
N PHE A 144 13.49 -22.91 -10.92
CA PHE A 144 13.42 -22.96 -9.46
C PHE A 144 12.00 -23.18 -8.91
N GLU A 145 10.97 -22.65 -9.57
CA GLU A 145 9.56 -22.87 -9.15
C GLU A 145 8.91 -24.08 -9.84
N ASN A 146 9.66 -24.82 -10.67
CA ASN A 146 9.16 -25.95 -11.48
C ASN A 146 7.88 -25.61 -12.26
N ALA A 147 7.82 -24.39 -12.81
CA ALA A 147 6.65 -23.94 -13.54
C ALA A 147 6.43 -24.79 -14.81
N ASP A 148 5.18 -25.22 -15.02
CA ASP A 148 4.79 -26.02 -16.18
C ASP A 148 5.01 -25.24 -17.49
N ILE A 149 5.85 -25.80 -18.35
CA ILE A 149 6.23 -25.24 -19.65
C ILE A 149 5.15 -25.52 -20.70
N THR A 150 4.30 -26.54 -20.48
CA THR A 150 3.22 -26.90 -21.40
C THR A 150 2.09 -25.87 -21.37
N ASP A 151 1.88 -25.19 -20.24
CA ASP A 151 0.99 -24.04 -20.07
C ASP A 151 1.75 -22.70 -20.18
N MET A 152 2.17 -22.37 -21.40
CA MET A 152 2.89 -21.11 -21.66
C MET A 152 2.03 -19.87 -21.32
N ARG A 153 0.71 -19.92 -21.54
CA ARG A 153 -0.19 -18.79 -21.28
C ARG A 153 -0.27 -18.50 -19.79
N GLY A 154 -0.49 -19.53 -18.95
CA GLY A 154 -0.52 -19.35 -17.50
C GLY A 154 0.86 -18.99 -16.93
N LEU A 155 1.95 -19.50 -17.51
CA LEU A 155 3.30 -19.07 -17.15
C LEU A 155 3.50 -17.56 -17.37
N LEU A 156 3.19 -17.05 -18.56
CA LEU A 156 3.31 -15.62 -18.87
C LEU A 156 2.41 -14.75 -17.98
N HIS A 157 1.22 -15.24 -17.64
CA HIS A 157 0.34 -14.55 -16.68
C HIS A 157 0.97 -14.47 -15.28
N ARG A 158 1.54 -15.58 -14.76
CA ARG A 158 2.24 -15.60 -13.46
C ARG A 158 3.45 -14.66 -13.46
N VAL A 159 4.21 -14.62 -14.55
CA VAL A 159 5.37 -13.72 -14.72
C VAL A 159 4.93 -12.26 -14.67
N SER A 160 3.91 -11.90 -15.47
CA SER A 160 3.38 -10.54 -15.54
C SER A 160 2.85 -10.07 -14.19
N ARG A 161 2.18 -10.96 -13.45
CA ARG A 161 1.70 -10.69 -12.08
C ARG A 161 2.85 -10.43 -11.10
N SER A 162 3.86 -11.30 -11.07
CA SER A 162 5.02 -11.14 -10.18
C SER A 162 5.78 -9.84 -10.45
N LEU A 163 6.07 -9.55 -11.72
CA LEU A 163 6.76 -8.31 -12.12
C LEU A 163 5.90 -7.08 -11.82
N GLY A 164 4.59 -7.17 -12.08
CA GLY A 164 3.63 -6.11 -11.78
C GLY A 164 3.52 -5.75 -10.30
N HIS A 165 3.51 -6.74 -9.41
CA HIS A 165 3.56 -6.50 -7.97
C HIS A 165 4.86 -5.79 -7.57
N GLY A 166 5.99 -6.20 -8.12
CA GLY A 166 7.28 -5.54 -7.89
C GLY A 166 7.29 -4.08 -8.36
N VAL A 167 6.72 -3.81 -9.52
CA VAL A 167 6.55 -2.45 -10.05
C VAL A 167 5.63 -1.61 -9.16
N ALA A 168 4.59 -2.20 -8.57
CA ALA A 168 3.72 -1.49 -7.63
C ALA A 168 4.50 -0.96 -6.40
N VAL A 169 5.44 -1.78 -5.87
CA VAL A 169 6.36 -1.36 -4.79
C VAL A 169 7.30 -0.26 -5.26
N LEU A 170 7.83 -0.36 -6.49
CA LEU A 170 8.66 0.69 -7.08
C LEU A 170 7.90 2.01 -7.21
N VAL A 171 6.67 1.99 -7.72
CA VAL A 171 5.83 3.20 -7.86
C VAL A 171 5.63 3.87 -6.51
N LEU A 172 5.32 3.12 -5.44
CA LEU A 172 5.17 3.67 -4.09
C LEU A 172 6.43 4.42 -3.62
N LEU A 173 7.61 3.87 -3.88
CA LEU A 173 8.88 4.42 -3.39
C LEU A 173 9.53 5.46 -4.30
N ALA A 174 9.17 5.48 -5.59
CA ALA A 174 9.76 6.38 -6.57
C ALA A 174 9.51 7.85 -6.24
N GLY A 175 8.34 8.21 -5.70
CA GLY A 175 8.00 9.57 -5.27
C GLY A 175 8.93 10.12 -4.19
N PRO A 176 8.96 9.53 -2.97
CA PRO A 176 9.86 10.00 -1.91
C PRO A 176 11.35 9.94 -2.32
N ALA A 177 11.76 8.95 -3.11
CA ALA A 177 13.13 8.86 -3.61
C ALA A 177 13.47 9.97 -4.63
N ALA A 178 12.57 10.29 -5.56
CA ALA A 178 12.76 11.38 -6.53
C ALA A 178 12.81 12.73 -5.82
N ILE A 179 11.94 12.95 -4.82
CA ILE A 179 11.98 14.15 -3.97
C ILE A 179 13.32 14.24 -3.23
N LEU A 180 13.81 13.14 -2.63
CA LEU A 180 15.13 13.13 -1.99
C LEU A 180 16.25 13.52 -2.95
N LEU A 181 16.27 12.95 -4.16
CA LEU A 181 17.28 13.27 -5.18
C LEU A 181 17.21 14.74 -5.60
N TRP A 182 16.00 15.30 -5.71
CA TRP A 182 15.79 16.71 -5.97
C TRP A 182 16.39 17.59 -4.87
N LEU A 183 16.08 17.27 -3.61
CA LEU A 183 16.60 18.00 -2.44
C LEU A 183 18.12 17.92 -2.31
N ARG A 184 18.73 16.83 -2.79
CA ARG A 184 20.18 16.65 -2.85
C ARG A 184 20.83 17.29 -4.09
N GLY A 185 20.10 18.10 -4.85
CA GLY A 185 20.65 18.80 -6.03
C GLY A 185 20.91 17.91 -7.23
N ALA A 186 20.28 16.73 -7.30
CA ALA A 186 20.41 15.78 -8.40
C ALA A 186 19.10 15.63 -9.21
N PRO A 187 18.52 16.71 -9.76
CA PRO A 187 17.21 16.67 -10.43
C PRO A 187 17.23 15.77 -11.67
N ARG A 188 18.36 15.64 -12.37
CA ARG A 188 18.50 14.72 -13.52
C ARG A 188 18.28 13.26 -13.11
N LEU A 189 18.80 12.88 -11.94
CA LEU A 189 18.60 11.52 -11.40
C LEU A 189 17.16 11.33 -10.92
N ALA A 190 16.53 12.36 -10.34
CA ALA A 190 15.11 12.32 -9.99
C ALA A 190 14.23 12.08 -11.21
N PHE A 191 14.43 12.84 -12.30
CA PHE A 191 13.70 12.65 -13.55
C PHE A 191 13.99 11.30 -14.21
N ALA A 192 15.25 10.85 -14.19
CA ALA A 192 15.60 9.52 -14.69
C ALA A 192 14.86 8.41 -13.92
N LEU A 193 14.82 8.49 -12.59
CA LEU A 193 14.10 7.53 -11.76
C LEU A 193 12.60 7.52 -12.07
N LEU A 194 11.97 8.69 -12.17
CA LEU A 194 10.55 8.81 -12.52
C LEU A 194 10.25 8.28 -13.92
N ALA A 195 11.12 8.55 -14.90
CA ALA A 195 10.98 8.04 -16.26
C ALA A 195 11.10 6.52 -16.31
N LEU A 196 12.12 5.94 -15.67
CA LEU A 196 12.28 4.48 -15.59
C LEU A 196 11.10 3.82 -14.88
N THR A 197 10.61 4.44 -13.80
CA THR A 197 9.42 3.97 -13.07
C THR A 197 8.18 4.02 -13.96
N PHE A 198 7.98 5.08 -14.74
CA PHE A 198 6.85 5.19 -15.65
C PHE A 198 6.91 4.15 -16.77
N ILE A 199 8.09 3.91 -17.35
CA ILE A 199 8.30 2.85 -18.34
C ILE A 199 7.90 1.50 -17.73
N ALA A 200 8.44 1.16 -16.56
CA ALA A 200 8.11 -0.09 -15.87
C ALA A 200 6.62 -0.19 -15.50
N ALA A 201 5.97 0.92 -15.13
CA ALA A 201 4.55 1.00 -14.81
C ALA A 201 3.62 0.76 -16.01
N MET A 202 4.08 1.08 -17.22
CA MET A 202 3.39 0.80 -18.48
C MET A 202 3.63 -0.63 -18.98
N SER A 203 4.59 -1.34 -18.39
CA SER A 203 4.97 -2.70 -18.76
C SER A 203 4.07 -3.75 -18.10
N PHE A 204 4.18 -5.01 -18.57
CA PHE A 204 3.58 -6.20 -17.95
C PHE A 204 2.05 -6.25 -17.92
N GLY A 205 1.36 -5.43 -18.73
CA GLY A 205 -0.09 -5.53 -18.93
C GLY A 205 -0.96 -5.12 -17.73
N LEU A 206 -0.38 -4.43 -16.73
CA LEU A 206 -1.08 -4.01 -15.51
C LEU A 206 -1.28 -2.49 -15.50
N ALA A 207 -2.34 -2.05 -16.20
CA ALA A 207 -2.70 -0.64 -16.34
C ALA A 207 -2.85 0.10 -14.99
N VAL A 208 -3.13 -0.62 -13.89
CA VAL A 208 -3.22 -0.05 -12.54
C VAL A 208 -1.93 0.64 -12.10
N ASN A 209 -0.75 0.12 -12.48
CA ASN A 209 0.54 0.72 -12.10
C ASN A 209 0.74 2.08 -12.78
N ALA A 210 0.41 2.17 -14.08
CA ALA A 210 0.45 3.42 -14.83
C ALA A 210 -0.57 4.44 -14.29
N ILE A 211 -1.80 4.00 -14.01
CA ILE A 211 -2.85 4.85 -13.40
C ILE A 211 -2.36 5.38 -12.04
N ALA A 212 -1.81 4.51 -11.19
CA ALA A 212 -1.28 4.90 -9.88
C ALA A 212 -0.17 5.95 -10.01
N PHE A 213 0.76 5.79 -10.96
CA PHE A 213 1.82 6.76 -11.22
C PHE A 213 1.26 8.12 -11.66
N VAL A 214 0.38 8.13 -12.68
CA VAL A 214 -0.19 9.37 -13.24
C VAL A 214 -1.06 10.09 -12.22
N ALA A 215 -1.94 9.36 -11.53
CA ALA A 215 -2.78 9.91 -10.46
C ALA A 215 -1.93 10.53 -9.34
N SER A 216 -0.86 9.84 -8.93
CA SER A 216 0.06 10.37 -7.91
C SER A 216 0.75 11.65 -8.36
N ALA A 217 1.21 11.73 -9.62
CA ALA A 217 1.81 12.96 -10.16
C ALA A 217 0.82 14.14 -10.16
N LEU A 218 -0.45 13.89 -10.54
CA LEU A 218 -1.51 14.90 -10.54
C LEU A 218 -1.85 15.37 -9.12
N VAL A 219 -1.97 14.45 -8.16
CA VAL A 219 -2.26 14.80 -6.76
C VAL A 219 -1.07 15.50 -6.11
N VAL A 220 0.18 15.15 -6.45
CA VAL A 220 1.37 15.90 -6.05
C VAL A 220 1.35 17.32 -6.61
N ALA A 221 0.98 17.51 -7.88
CA ALA A 221 0.83 18.84 -8.46
C ALA A 221 -0.25 19.65 -7.71
N PHE A 222 -1.40 19.04 -7.39
CA PHE A 222 -2.42 19.68 -6.55
C PHE A 222 -1.89 20.02 -5.15
N ALA A 223 -1.16 19.09 -4.52
CA ALA A 223 -0.56 19.27 -3.20
C ALA A 223 0.51 20.36 -3.16
N TYR A 224 1.18 20.63 -4.29
CA TYR A 224 2.09 21.75 -4.42
C TYR A 224 1.37 23.09 -4.28
N PHE A 225 0.21 23.24 -4.91
CA PHE A 225 -0.59 24.47 -4.85
C PHE A 225 -1.47 24.58 -3.60
N LYS A 226 -1.97 23.47 -3.07
CA LYS A 226 -2.93 23.41 -1.96
C LYS A 226 -2.50 22.38 -0.89
N PRO A 227 -1.31 22.52 -0.27
CA PRO A 227 -0.76 21.50 0.63
C PRO A 227 -1.64 21.20 1.85
N ARG A 228 -2.32 22.20 2.40
CA ARG A 228 -3.23 22.03 3.55
C ARG A 228 -4.50 21.24 3.23
N LEU A 229 -4.91 21.21 1.96
CA LEU A 229 -6.12 20.51 1.52
C LEU A 229 -5.82 19.13 0.94
N ALA A 230 -4.60 18.89 0.46
CA ALA A 230 -4.25 17.67 -0.26
C ALA A 230 -4.50 16.40 0.54
N LEU A 231 -3.89 16.25 1.72
CA LEU A 231 -4.00 15.02 2.51
C LEU A 231 -5.44 14.78 3.01
N PRO A 232 -6.13 15.76 3.64
CA PRO A 232 -7.51 15.54 4.09
C PRO A 232 -8.44 15.15 2.94
N THR A 233 -8.27 15.75 1.75
CA THR A 233 -9.09 15.44 0.58
C THR A 233 -8.91 13.98 0.15
N ILE A 234 -7.69 13.43 0.18
CA ILE A 234 -7.44 12.02 -0.12
C ILE A 234 -8.22 11.12 0.84
N PHE A 235 -8.14 11.37 2.15
CA PHE A 235 -8.82 10.56 3.16
C PHE A 235 -10.35 10.69 3.10
N ILE A 236 -10.88 11.89 2.87
CA ILE A 236 -12.32 12.12 2.67
C ILE A 236 -12.80 11.40 1.42
N ALA A 237 -12.05 11.49 0.31
CA ALA A 237 -12.39 10.80 -0.93
C ALA A 237 -12.39 9.28 -0.74
N LEU A 238 -11.39 8.73 -0.04
CA LEU A 238 -11.33 7.30 0.27
C LEU A 238 -12.47 6.85 1.19
N ALA A 239 -12.76 7.59 2.26
CA ALA A 239 -13.86 7.27 3.16
C ALA A 239 -15.21 7.30 2.43
N GLY A 240 -15.45 8.34 1.63
CA GLY A 240 -16.63 8.45 0.78
C GLY A 240 -16.72 7.30 -0.22
N PHE A 241 -15.62 7.02 -0.92
CA PHE A 241 -15.53 5.93 -1.90
C PHE A 241 -15.89 4.57 -1.28
N VAL A 242 -15.31 4.23 -0.12
CA VAL A 242 -15.62 2.98 0.57
C VAL A 242 -17.10 2.91 0.93
N VAL A 243 -17.69 3.98 1.46
CA VAL A 243 -19.11 3.98 1.86
C VAL A 243 -20.06 3.84 0.68
N ILE A 244 -19.81 4.52 -0.44
CA ILE A 244 -20.77 4.57 -1.55
C ILE A 244 -20.65 3.38 -2.52
N MET A 245 -19.57 2.60 -2.44
CA MET A 245 -19.18 1.69 -3.52
C MET A 245 -20.24 0.66 -3.95
N PRO A 246 -20.93 -0.05 -3.04
CA PRO A 246 -21.91 -1.07 -3.44
C PRO A 246 -23.12 -0.50 -4.19
N VAL A 247 -23.43 0.78 -3.99
CA VAL A 247 -24.51 1.47 -4.71
C VAL A 247 -23.98 2.12 -5.99
N PHE A 248 -22.78 2.69 -5.91
CA PHE A 248 -22.16 3.39 -7.03
C PHE A 248 -21.83 2.46 -8.20
N MET A 249 -21.31 1.26 -7.94
CA MET A 249 -20.84 0.37 -9.01
C MET A 249 -21.94 -0.19 -9.91
N PRO A 250 -23.03 -0.79 -9.39
CA PRO A 250 -24.13 -1.24 -10.25
C PRO A 250 -24.74 -0.10 -11.05
N SER A 251 -24.89 1.08 -10.42
CA SER A 251 -25.40 2.28 -11.09
C SER A 251 -24.49 2.76 -12.22
N LEU A 252 -23.17 2.71 -12.02
CA LEU A 252 -22.18 3.03 -13.05
C LEU A 252 -22.23 2.02 -14.19
N ILE A 253 -22.32 0.72 -13.89
CA ILE A 253 -22.39 -0.35 -14.90
C ILE A 253 -23.65 -0.17 -15.77
N ALA A 254 -24.80 0.10 -15.16
CA ALA A 254 -26.08 0.27 -15.85
C ALA A 254 -26.13 1.42 -16.86
N ILE A 255 -25.22 2.42 -16.74
CA ILE A 255 -25.16 3.56 -17.66
C ILE A 255 -24.08 3.42 -18.74
N ILE A 256 -23.25 2.37 -18.71
CA ILE A 256 -22.24 2.12 -19.75
C ILE A 256 -22.94 1.58 -21.01
N PRO A 257 -22.80 2.22 -22.18
CA PRO A 257 -23.37 1.70 -23.42
C PRO A 257 -22.71 0.37 -23.82
N GLU A 258 -23.50 -0.58 -24.36
CA GLU A 258 -22.97 -1.87 -24.88
C GLU A 258 -21.84 -1.68 -25.90
N SER A 259 -21.92 -0.64 -26.73
CA SER A 259 -20.88 -0.30 -27.70
C SER A 259 -19.53 0.04 -27.06
N MET A 260 -19.54 0.51 -25.81
CA MET A 260 -18.34 0.80 -25.02
C MET A 260 -17.84 -0.46 -24.32
N LEU A 261 -18.74 -1.30 -23.79
CA LEU A 261 -18.39 -2.61 -23.20
C LEU A 261 -17.61 -3.47 -24.20
N GLY A 262 -18.05 -3.52 -25.46
CA GLY A 262 -17.35 -4.26 -26.53
C GLY A 262 -15.96 -3.73 -26.91
N GLN A 263 -15.56 -2.54 -26.43
CA GLN A 263 -14.23 -1.95 -26.66
C GLN A 263 -13.30 -2.08 -25.45
N LEU A 264 -13.82 -2.50 -24.29
CA LEU A 264 -13.00 -2.65 -23.09
C LEU A 264 -12.07 -3.86 -23.22
N PRO A 265 -10.84 -3.78 -22.68
CA PRO A 265 -10.02 -4.97 -22.51
C PRO A 265 -10.77 -6.02 -21.69
N GLN A 266 -10.60 -7.29 -22.03
CA GLN A 266 -11.31 -8.41 -21.40
C GLN A 266 -11.21 -8.41 -19.86
N SER A 267 -10.05 -8.02 -19.31
CA SER A 267 -9.85 -7.93 -17.86
C SER A 267 -10.72 -6.87 -17.16
N TRP A 268 -11.18 -5.86 -17.87
CA TRP A 268 -12.12 -4.87 -17.35
C TRP A 268 -13.56 -5.36 -17.41
N VAL A 269 -13.95 -6.04 -18.49
CA VAL A 269 -15.29 -6.67 -18.60
C VAL A 269 -15.50 -7.62 -17.43
N TRP A 270 -14.53 -8.49 -17.15
CA TRP A 270 -14.58 -9.40 -16.00
C TRP A 270 -14.66 -8.69 -14.66
N ARG A 271 -14.01 -7.53 -14.49
CA ARG A 271 -14.14 -6.75 -13.25
C ARG A 271 -15.55 -6.23 -13.06
N LEU A 272 -16.22 -5.80 -14.12
CA LEU A 272 -17.60 -5.32 -14.02
C LEU A 272 -18.53 -6.44 -13.56
N GLU A 273 -18.39 -7.66 -14.11
CA GLU A 273 -19.13 -8.86 -13.67
C GLU A 273 -18.83 -9.22 -12.21
N ILE A 274 -17.55 -9.23 -11.81
CA ILE A 274 -17.13 -9.46 -10.41
C ILE A 274 -17.76 -8.42 -9.47
N TRP A 275 -17.80 -7.16 -9.89
CA TRP A 275 -18.31 -6.06 -9.06
C TRP A 275 -19.82 -6.08 -8.93
N GLU A 276 -20.53 -6.48 -9.98
CA GLU A 276 -21.98 -6.71 -9.95
C GLU A 276 -22.30 -7.86 -8.98
N PHE A 277 -21.67 -9.03 -9.17
CA PHE A 277 -21.86 -10.20 -8.31
C PHE A 277 -21.53 -9.90 -6.83
N ALA A 278 -20.40 -9.23 -6.57
CA ALA A 278 -20.05 -8.84 -5.20
C ALA A 278 -21.07 -7.85 -4.60
N SER A 279 -21.65 -6.96 -5.40
CA SER A 279 -22.68 -6.02 -4.94
C SER A 279 -23.98 -6.74 -4.57
N ASP A 280 -24.37 -7.76 -5.34
CA ASP A 280 -25.55 -8.58 -5.04
C ASP A 280 -25.39 -9.33 -3.70
N LEU A 281 -24.23 -9.97 -3.49
CA LEU A 281 -23.92 -10.61 -2.20
C LEU A 281 -23.93 -9.61 -1.02
N ILE A 282 -23.41 -8.39 -1.23
CA ILE A 282 -23.43 -7.35 -0.19
C ILE A 282 -24.87 -6.99 0.21
N VAL A 283 -25.83 -6.99 -0.73
CA VAL A 283 -27.24 -6.73 -0.46
C VAL A 283 -27.88 -7.82 0.41
N GLU A 284 -27.43 -9.07 0.27
CA GLU A 284 -27.93 -10.19 1.09
C GLU A 284 -27.45 -10.12 2.55
N ASN A 285 -26.20 -9.71 2.79
CA ASN A 285 -25.60 -9.65 4.13
C ASN A 285 -24.97 -8.28 4.46
N PRO A 286 -25.75 -7.18 4.45
CA PRO A 286 -25.22 -5.81 4.42
C PRO A 286 -24.61 -5.34 5.75
N TRP A 287 -25.05 -5.90 6.89
CA TRP A 287 -24.66 -5.39 8.21
C TRP A 287 -23.30 -5.91 8.66
N PHE A 288 -23.08 -7.21 8.52
CA PHE A 288 -21.91 -7.91 9.06
C PHE A 288 -21.01 -8.54 7.98
N GLY A 289 -21.48 -8.57 6.72
CA GLY A 289 -20.79 -9.27 5.65
C GLY A 289 -20.72 -10.77 5.91
N TYR A 290 -19.88 -11.45 5.12
CA TYR A 290 -19.71 -12.89 5.17
C TYR A 290 -18.52 -13.33 6.03
N GLY A 291 -17.72 -12.43 6.60
CA GLY A 291 -16.56 -12.77 7.42
C GLY A 291 -15.21 -12.66 6.71
N LEU A 292 -14.13 -12.63 7.50
CA LEU A 292 -12.76 -12.49 6.99
C LEU A 292 -12.38 -13.65 6.06
N ASP A 293 -11.81 -13.30 4.91
CA ASP A 293 -11.41 -14.20 3.81
C ASP A 293 -12.57 -14.97 3.16
N ALA A 294 -13.82 -14.60 3.43
CA ALA A 294 -15.00 -15.25 2.87
C ALA A 294 -15.04 -15.20 1.34
N SER A 295 -14.46 -14.17 0.70
CA SER A 295 -14.50 -14.05 -0.77
C SER A 295 -13.89 -15.25 -1.50
N ARG A 296 -13.02 -16.03 -0.83
CA ARG A 296 -12.39 -17.24 -1.38
C ARG A 296 -13.36 -18.41 -1.54
N GLU A 297 -14.42 -18.44 -0.75
CA GLU A 297 -15.39 -19.55 -0.70
C GLU A 297 -16.73 -19.18 -1.33
N LEU A 298 -16.99 -17.88 -1.55
CA LEU A 298 -18.23 -17.35 -2.12
C LEU A 298 -18.26 -17.35 -3.66
N GLY A 299 -17.21 -17.86 -4.31
CA GLY A 299 -17.18 -18.00 -5.76
C GLY A 299 -18.17 -19.05 -6.24
N GLU A 300 -19.20 -18.63 -6.98
CA GLU A 300 -20.02 -19.56 -7.74
C GLU A 300 -19.29 -19.95 -9.04
N GLY A 301 -19.12 -21.24 -9.29
CA GLY A 301 -18.52 -21.74 -10.53
C GLY A 301 -19.47 -21.54 -11.72
N ILE A 302 -19.23 -20.56 -12.58
CA ILE A 302 -19.86 -20.43 -13.89
C ILE A 302 -19.05 -21.18 -14.96
N GLN A 303 -19.75 -21.97 -15.77
CA GLN A 303 -19.21 -22.60 -16.97
C GLN A 303 -19.18 -21.58 -18.13
N VAL A 304 -17.99 -21.13 -18.54
CA VAL A 304 -17.81 -20.30 -19.74
C VAL A 304 -16.88 -21.02 -20.70
N GLU A 305 -17.36 -21.30 -21.91
CA GLU A 305 -16.61 -21.97 -22.99
C GLU A 305 -16.02 -23.35 -22.61
N GLY A 306 -16.72 -24.13 -21.76
CA GLY A 306 -16.29 -25.47 -21.36
C GLY A 306 -15.26 -25.53 -20.23
N TYR A 307 -14.97 -24.39 -19.60
CA TYR A 307 -14.14 -24.27 -18.41
C TYR A 307 -15.02 -23.86 -17.22
N ASN A 308 -14.83 -24.49 -16.05
CA ASN A 308 -15.40 -24.04 -14.77
C ASN A 308 -14.61 -22.82 -14.29
N TRP A 309 -15.29 -21.71 -14.03
CA TRP A 309 -14.69 -20.46 -13.53
C TRP A 309 -15.47 -19.93 -12.35
N ASP A 310 -14.80 -19.56 -11.26
CA ASP A 310 -15.48 -18.85 -10.18
C ASP A 310 -15.70 -17.38 -10.57
N VAL A 311 -16.95 -16.91 -10.49
CA VAL A 311 -17.30 -15.49 -10.80
C VAL A 311 -16.53 -14.56 -9.90
N LEU A 312 -16.45 -14.91 -8.62
CA LEU A 312 -15.60 -14.24 -7.65
C LEU A 312 -14.30 -15.05 -7.54
N PRO A 313 -13.16 -14.51 -8.00
CA PRO A 313 -11.87 -15.15 -7.74
C PRO A 313 -11.52 -14.99 -6.25
N LEU A 314 -10.23 -15.01 -5.90
CA LEU A 314 -9.82 -14.85 -4.49
C LEU A 314 -10.35 -13.58 -3.81
N HIS A 315 -10.62 -12.51 -4.56
CA HIS A 315 -11.13 -11.23 -4.05
C HIS A 315 -11.77 -10.40 -5.18
N PRO A 316 -12.64 -9.41 -4.88
CA PRO A 316 -13.37 -8.61 -5.89
C PRO A 316 -12.53 -7.69 -6.80
N HIS A 317 -11.20 -7.73 -6.73
CA HIS A 317 -10.30 -6.75 -7.37
C HIS A 317 -10.65 -5.28 -7.08
N ASN A 318 -11.33 -5.03 -5.96
CA ASN A 318 -11.75 -3.71 -5.52
C ASN A 318 -11.83 -3.67 -4.00
N ALA A 319 -10.95 -2.90 -3.37
CA ALA A 319 -10.85 -2.86 -1.92
C ALA A 319 -12.15 -2.47 -1.21
N ALA A 320 -12.91 -1.53 -1.77
CA ALA A 320 -14.15 -1.08 -1.12
C ALA A 320 -15.20 -2.19 -1.11
N LEU A 321 -15.44 -2.85 -2.25
CA LEU A 321 -16.33 -4.00 -2.33
C LEU A 321 -15.82 -5.17 -1.47
N HIS A 322 -14.50 -5.38 -1.42
CA HIS A 322 -13.90 -6.43 -0.57
C HIS A 322 -14.18 -6.19 0.92
N ILE A 323 -14.00 -4.95 1.41
CA ILE A 323 -14.31 -4.59 2.79
C ILE A 323 -15.80 -4.75 3.09
N TRP A 324 -16.67 -4.29 2.20
CA TRP A 324 -18.12 -4.46 2.36
C TRP A 324 -18.53 -5.93 2.43
N LEU A 325 -18.06 -6.74 1.49
CA LEU A 325 -18.41 -8.15 1.38
C LEU A 325 -18.05 -8.92 2.65
N GLU A 326 -16.88 -8.65 3.24
CA GLU A 326 -16.37 -9.47 4.36
C GLU A 326 -16.65 -8.89 5.75
N THR A 327 -16.85 -7.57 5.87
CA THR A 327 -16.99 -6.91 7.18
C THR A 327 -18.33 -6.18 7.35
N GLY A 328 -19.11 -6.06 6.28
CA GLY A 328 -20.39 -5.36 6.26
C GLY A 328 -20.29 -3.87 6.60
N LEU A 329 -21.45 -3.24 6.75
CA LEU A 329 -21.59 -1.83 7.09
C LEU A 329 -20.85 -1.47 8.39
N VAL A 330 -20.80 -2.39 9.37
CA VAL A 330 -20.06 -2.16 10.63
C VAL A 330 -18.58 -1.92 10.35
N GLY A 331 -17.92 -2.81 9.59
CA GLY A 331 -16.51 -2.65 9.26
C GLY A 331 -16.27 -1.43 8.36
N VAL A 332 -17.19 -1.14 7.44
CA VAL A 332 -17.14 0.06 6.58
C VAL A 332 -17.17 1.34 7.38
N ILE A 333 -18.08 1.47 8.36
CA ILE A 333 -18.17 2.65 9.22
C ILE A 333 -16.89 2.80 10.05
N LEU A 334 -16.37 1.71 10.61
CA LEU A 334 -15.13 1.75 11.40
C LEU A 334 -13.92 2.15 10.54
N LEU A 335 -13.81 1.62 9.33
CA LEU A 335 -12.76 1.99 8.38
C LEU A 335 -12.90 3.45 7.93
N ALA A 336 -14.10 3.89 7.57
CA ALA A 336 -14.37 5.27 7.18
C ALA A 336 -14.06 6.24 8.32
N ALA A 337 -14.46 5.92 9.55
CA ALA A 337 -14.13 6.72 10.73
C ALA A 337 -12.61 6.78 10.97
N SER A 338 -11.89 5.67 10.77
CA SER A 338 -10.43 5.63 10.83
C SER A 338 -9.78 6.53 9.78
N LEU A 339 -10.21 6.43 8.51
CA LEU A 339 -9.71 7.27 7.43
C LEU A 339 -9.96 8.76 7.70
N LEU A 340 -11.18 9.12 8.13
CA LEU A 340 -11.53 10.50 8.47
C LEU A 340 -10.73 11.02 9.66
N ALA A 341 -10.52 10.20 10.70
CA ALA A 341 -9.73 10.58 11.86
C ALA A 341 -8.26 10.85 11.50
N VAL A 342 -7.67 10.01 10.64
CA VAL A 342 -6.31 10.23 10.11
C VAL A 342 -6.26 11.49 9.25
N GLY A 343 -7.23 11.69 8.34
CA GLY A 343 -7.32 12.87 7.50
C GLY A 343 -7.44 14.16 8.29
N ASP A 344 -8.24 14.15 9.35
CA ASP A 344 -8.45 15.27 10.27
C ASP A 344 -7.18 15.63 11.05
N VAL A 345 -6.46 14.63 11.58
CA VAL A 345 -5.15 14.85 12.22
C VAL A 345 -4.12 15.42 11.25
N LEU A 346 -4.03 14.88 10.03
CA LEU A 346 -3.11 15.39 9.02
C LEU A 346 -3.49 16.79 8.54
N GLY A 347 -4.78 17.12 8.49
CA GLY A 347 -5.27 18.45 8.11
C GLY A 347 -5.02 19.53 9.15
N ARG A 348 -5.02 19.16 10.43
CA ARG A 348 -4.70 20.07 11.54
C ARG A 348 -3.20 20.26 11.77
N GLN A 349 -2.36 19.41 11.19
CA GLN A 349 -0.92 19.45 11.45
C GLN A 349 -0.26 20.63 10.74
N THR A 350 0.13 21.65 11.50
CA THR A 350 0.76 22.87 10.96
C THR A 350 2.28 22.73 10.78
N THR A 351 2.89 21.73 11.41
CA THR A 351 4.35 21.54 11.42
C THR A 351 4.87 20.63 10.31
N MET A 352 4.01 20.17 9.40
CA MET A 352 4.46 19.36 8.27
C MET A 352 5.03 20.25 7.16
N SER A 353 6.26 19.98 6.77
CA SER A 353 6.88 20.65 5.64
C SER A 353 6.13 20.33 4.33
N GLN A 354 6.18 21.26 3.38
CA GLN A 354 5.58 21.04 2.06
C GLN A 354 6.13 19.77 1.39
N ILE A 355 7.43 19.49 1.57
CA ILE A 355 8.11 18.29 1.05
C ILE A 355 7.45 17.01 1.57
N GLU A 356 7.17 16.92 2.86
CA GLU A 356 6.48 15.77 3.45
C GLU A 356 5.08 15.61 2.89
N VAL A 357 4.35 16.72 2.72
CA VAL A 357 3.00 16.70 2.13
C VAL A 357 3.03 16.16 0.70
N LEU A 358 3.96 16.61 -0.14
CA LEU A 358 4.11 16.10 -1.51
C LEU A 358 4.44 14.61 -1.53
N ALA A 359 5.38 14.19 -0.68
CA ALA A 359 5.83 12.81 -0.64
C ALA A 359 4.72 11.87 -0.10
N LEU A 360 3.96 12.29 0.92
CA LEU A 360 2.79 11.54 1.39
C LEU A 360 1.67 11.52 0.36
N ALA A 361 1.40 12.63 -0.33
CA ALA A 361 0.38 12.69 -1.37
C ALA A 361 0.67 11.67 -2.48
N TRP A 362 1.93 11.53 -2.90
CA TRP A 362 2.35 10.49 -3.83
C TRP A 362 2.06 9.09 -3.29
N VAL A 363 2.57 8.77 -2.10
CA VAL A 363 2.46 7.42 -1.51
C VAL A 363 1.00 7.02 -1.27
N LEU A 364 0.19 7.91 -0.71
CA LEU A 364 -1.20 7.64 -0.40
C LEU A 364 -2.05 7.48 -1.67
N THR A 365 -1.80 8.31 -2.69
CA THR A 365 -2.54 8.23 -3.96
C THR A 365 -2.19 6.96 -4.72
N SER A 366 -0.89 6.64 -4.84
CA SER A 366 -0.46 5.41 -5.50
C SER A 366 -1.03 4.19 -4.77
N TYR A 367 -0.91 4.13 -3.44
CA TYR A 367 -1.47 3.03 -2.65
C TYR A 367 -2.99 2.90 -2.81
N ALA A 368 -3.72 4.01 -2.78
CA ALA A 368 -5.17 4.04 -3.03
C ALA A 368 -5.53 3.43 -4.38
N CYS A 369 -4.85 3.82 -5.46
CA CYS A 369 -5.09 3.26 -6.80
C CYS A 369 -4.84 1.74 -6.85
N LEU A 370 -3.77 1.27 -6.19
CA LEU A 370 -3.44 -0.16 -6.16
C LEU A 370 -4.54 -0.99 -5.46
N LEU A 371 -5.09 -0.49 -4.37
CA LEU A 371 -6.16 -1.15 -3.62
C LEU A 371 -7.52 -1.08 -4.34
N VAL A 372 -7.86 0.07 -4.91
CA VAL A 372 -9.17 0.28 -5.54
C VAL A 372 -9.35 -0.56 -6.81
N PHE A 373 -8.27 -0.85 -7.55
CA PHE A 373 -8.39 -1.43 -8.89
C PHE A 373 -7.76 -2.82 -9.06
N SER A 374 -7.09 -3.39 -8.04
CA SER A 374 -6.28 -4.59 -8.28
C SER A 374 -6.20 -5.57 -7.11
N TYR A 375 -5.73 -5.14 -5.94
CA TYR A 375 -5.28 -6.09 -4.92
C TYR A 375 -6.33 -6.34 -3.83
N GLY A 376 -6.33 -7.57 -3.31
CA GLY A 376 -7.16 -7.95 -2.17
C GLY A 376 -6.61 -7.30 -0.90
N VAL A 377 -7.49 -6.69 -0.10
CA VAL A 377 -7.09 -5.79 1.01
C VAL A 377 -6.27 -6.46 2.11
N TRP A 378 -6.40 -7.78 2.22
CA TRP A 378 -5.75 -8.59 3.24
C TRP A 378 -4.35 -9.06 2.86
N GLN A 379 -3.90 -8.79 1.64
CA GLN A 379 -2.56 -9.15 1.20
C GLN A 379 -1.50 -8.28 1.91
N GLU A 380 -0.73 -8.89 2.80
CA GLU A 380 0.17 -8.20 3.72
C GLU A 380 1.34 -7.50 3.02
N TRP A 381 1.73 -7.97 1.83
CA TRP A 381 2.89 -7.45 1.10
C TRP A 381 2.74 -5.97 0.72
N HIS A 382 1.53 -5.53 0.34
CA HIS A 382 1.29 -4.14 -0.03
C HIS A 382 1.15 -3.24 1.21
N GLN A 383 0.65 -3.78 2.33
CA GLN A 383 0.56 -3.07 3.61
C GLN A 383 1.96 -2.81 4.18
N ALA A 384 2.85 -3.80 4.09
CA ALA A 384 4.25 -3.66 4.45
C ALA A 384 4.99 -2.71 3.50
N SER A 385 4.72 -2.77 2.19
CA SER A 385 5.28 -1.84 1.21
C SER A 385 4.85 -0.38 1.47
N LEU A 386 3.59 -0.16 1.88
CA LEU A 386 3.13 1.14 2.35
C LEU A 386 3.95 1.62 3.55
N ALA A 387 4.14 0.77 4.57
CA ALA A 387 4.93 1.14 5.74
C ALA A 387 6.39 1.47 5.39
N LEU A 388 7.00 0.74 4.45
CA LEU A 388 8.33 1.05 3.92
C LEU A 388 8.37 2.43 3.26
N ALA A 389 7.34 2.77 2.46
CA ALA A 389 7.23 4.06 1.81
C ALA A 389 6.97 5.21 2.80
N ILE A 390 6.09 5.00 3.79
CA ILE A 390 5.85 5.98 4.87
C ILE A 390 7.13 6.21 5.68
N ALA A 391 7.91 5.17 5.98
CA ALA A 391 9.22 5.30 6.62
C ALA A 391 10.16 6.20 5.80
N ALA A 392 10.22 5.99 4.48
CA ALA A 392 11.01 6.81 3.56
C ALA A 392 10.59 8.28 3.59
N VAL A 393 9.28 8.57 3.46
CA VAL A 393 8.74 9.93 3.56
C VAL A 393 9.11 10.55 4.90
N ARG A 394 9.01 9.77 5.98
CA ARG A 394 9.19 10.27 7.33
C ARG A 394 10.61 10.76 7.60
N MET A 395 11.60 10.14 6.95
CA MET A 395 13.01 10.51 6.98
C MET A 395 13.36 11.74 6.11
N LEU A 396 12.45 12.24 5.27
CA LEU A 396 12.69 13.46 4.45
C LEU A 396 12.56 14.78 5.23
N ARG A 397 12.34 14.72 6.55
CA ARG A 397 12.23 15.91 7.41
C ARG A 397 13.51 16.75 7.38
N PRO A 398 13.41 18.08 7.19
CA PRO A 398 14.55 18.98 7.33
C PRO A 398 15.14 18.90 8.76
N GLU A 399 16.47 18.86 8.87
CA GLU A 399 17.18 18.77 10.16
C GLU A 399 16.90 19.97 11.10
N ALA A 400 16.53 21.12 10.53
CA ALA A 400 16.24 22.34 11.29
C ALA A 400 14.96 22.27 12.14
N GLU A 401 13.98 21.43 11.79
CA GLU A 401 12.73 21.28 12.57
C GLU A 401 12.88 20.28 13.74
N ALA A 402 13.80 19.32 13.64
CA ALA A 402 14.11 18.40 14.73
C ALA A 402 14.77 19.13 15.92
N ALA A 403 15.60 20.14 15.64
CA ALA A 403 16.23 20.97 16.66
C ALA A 403 15.22 21.84 17.42
N ASN A 404 14.24 22.43 16.75
CA ASN A 404 13.21 23.28 17.39
C ASN A 404 12.25 22.49 18.28
N MET A 405 11.97 21.22 17.98
CA MET A 405 11.19 20.35 18.88
C MET A 405 11.97 19.95 20.14
N LEU A 406 13.29 19.78 20.05
CA LEU A 406 14.13 19.46 21.21
C LEU A 406 14.39 20.70 22.10
N ASP A 407 14.46 21.89 21.51
CA ASP A 407 14.68 23.14 22.24
C ASP A 407 13.42 23.63 22.97
N THR A 408 12.25 23.41 22.37
CA THR A 408 10.96 23.63 23.07
C THR A 408 10.78 22.66 24.25
N ASP A 409 11.12 21.38 24.09
CA ASP A 409 11.07 20.39 25.19
C ASP A 409 12.07 20.70 26.32
N LYS A 410 13.25 21.25 26.01
CA LYS A 410 14.21 21.72 27.04
C LYS A 410 13.74 22.98 27.76
N SER A 411 13.20 23.96 27.02
CA SER A 411 12.69 25.21 27.61
C SER A 411 11.47 24.99 28.51
N ASP A 412 10.70 23.94 28.25
CA ASP A 412 9.57 23.53 29.07
C ASP A 412 10.01 22.75 30.33
N LEU A 413 11.08 21.97 30.24
CA LEU A 413 11.68 21.27 31.38
C LEU A 413 12.31 22.26 32.38
N GLU A 414 12.92 23.34 31.90
CA GLU A 414 13.48 24.41 32.75
C GLU A 414 12.40 25.29 33.42
N LYS A 415 11.13 25.20 32.99
CA LYS A 415 10.00 25.90 33.64
C LYS A 415 9.27 25.06 34.69
N VAL A 416 9.61 23.77 34.81
CA VAL A 416 8.96 22.81 35.71
C VAL A 416 9.89 22.34 36.85
N VAL A 417 11.15 22.79 36.84
CA VAL A 417 12.12 22.66 37.95
C VAL A 417 12.32 24.03 38.57
#